data_AF-A0A2C9LE21-F1
#
_entry.id   AF-A0A2C9LE21-F1
#
_cell.length_a   1.000
_cell.length_b   1.000
_cell.length_c   1.000
_cell.angle_alpha   90.00
_cell.angle_beta   90.00
_cell.angle_gamma   90.00
#
_symmetry.space_group_name_H-M   'P 1'
#
loop_
_entity.id
_entity.type
_entity.pdbx_description
1 polymer ?
#
loop_
_entity_poly.entity_id
_entity_poly.type
_entity_poly.pdbx_seq_one_letter_code
_entity_poly.pdbx_strand_id
1 'polypeptide(L)'
;MAGVTNKVFRKLIKEQGAALTYTEMTSNVGLKYNSDKTLEIADIDLEESPTSIQIFGGEIQDYVEGAKYFDKNSNAQIIDINMGCPVQKVAIKSQAGSSLVRTPEKVREIIRAIVKEIDKPLTIKIRIEVAKIAEQEGVAAIAVHGRTRSEMYT
;
A
#
# COMPACT_ATOMS: atom_id res chain seq x y z
N MET A 1 -6.64 3.26 6.73
CA MET A 1 -6.61 2.80 8.14
C MET A 1 -7.45 1.54 8.25
N ALA A 2 -6.88 0.41 8.68
CA ALA A 2 -7.61 -0.86 8.77
C ALA A 2 -8.78 -0.78 9.77
N GLY A 3 -9.93 -1.33 9.40
CA GLY A 3 -11.21 -1.27 10.12
C GLY A 3 -11.95 0.06 10.02
N VAL A 4 -11.39 1.08 9.36
CA VAL A 4 -11.95 2.44 9.35
C VAL A 4 -12.20 2.94 7.93
N THR A 5 -11.19 2.92 7.06
CA THR A 5 -11.29 3.46 5.69
C THR A 5 -11.90 2.45 4.72
N ASN A 6 -13.01 1.84 5.12
CA ASN A 6 -13.84 1.03 4.24
C ASN A 6 -14.55 1.93 3.20
N LYS A 7 -15.20 1.31 2.21
CA LYS A 7 -15.88 2.01 1.12
C LYS A 7 -16.86 3.09 1.60
N VAL A 8 -17.71 2.77 2.57
CA VAL A 8 -18.71 3.72 3.10
C VAL A 8 -18.03 4.96 3.70
N PHE A 9 -16.99 4.77 4.51
CA PHE A 9 -16.25 5.87 5.10
C PHE A 9 -15.55 6.74 4.05
N ARG A 10 -14.95 6.11 3.02
CA ARG A 10 -14.27 6.84 1.94
C ARG A 10 -15.25 7.72 1.15
N LYS A 11 -16.42 7.19 0.79
CA LYS A 11 -17.49 7.96 0.12
C LYS A 11 -17.91 9.18 0.95
N LEU A 12 -18.19 8.98 2.24
CA LEU A 12 -18.55 10.08 3.12
C LEU A 12 -17.47 11.16 3.19
N ILE A 13 -16.20 10.78 3.32
CA ILE A 13 -15.10 11.74 3.41
C ILE A 13 -14.81 12.44 2.08
N LYS A 14 -15.11 11.80 0.94
CA LYS A 14 -15.10 12.46 -0.37
C LYS A 14 -16.14 13.57 -0.46
N GLU A 15 -17.35 13.35 0.03
CA GLU A 15 -18.39 14.40 0.11
C GLU A 15 -17.96 15.58 1.00
N GLN A 16 -17.07 15.35 1.97
CA GLN A 16 -16.47 16.41 2.79
C GLN A 16 -15.25 17.10 2.14
N GLY A 17 -14.95 16.80 0.87
CA GLY A 17 -13.90 17.50 0.10
C GLY A 17 -12.51 16.87 0.15
N ALA A 18 -12.37 15.61 0.59
CA ALA A 18 -11.07 14.93 0.53
C ALA A 18 -10.59 14.73 -0.91
N ALA A 19 -9.44 15.31 -1.25
CA ALA A 19 -8.86 15.21 -2.59
C ALA A 19 -8.45 13.77 -2.95
N LEU A 20 -7.94 13.01 -1.99
CA LEU A 20 -7.49 11.63 -2.16
C LEU A 20 -7.87 10.79 -0.94
N THR A 21 -8.37 9.58 -1.17
CA THR A 21 -8.65 8.58 -0.14
C THR A 21 -7.78 7.33 -0.35
N TYR A 22 -7.62 6.54 0.70
CA TYR A 22 -6.89 5.28 0.67
C TYR A 22 -7.79 4.14 1.14
N THR A 23 -7.68 2.97 0.53
CA THR A 23 -8.27 1.74 1.06
C THR A 23 -7.68 1.40 2.43
N GLU A 24 -8.25 0.39 3.08
CA GLU A 24 -7.50 -0.33 4.10
C GLU A 24 -6.31 -1.07 3.45
N MET A 25 -5.42 -1.64 4.26
CA MET A 25 -4.30 -2.42 3.73
C MET A 25 -4.79 -3.74 3.12
N THR A 26 -4.53 -3.94 1.83
CA THR A 26 -4.91 -5.12 1.04
C THR A 26 -3.76 -6.13 1.01
N SER A 27 -4.04 -7.38 1.36
CA SER A 27 -3.03 -8.44 1.45
C SER A 27 -2.73 -9.03 0.07
N ASN A 28 -1.49 -8.96 -0.39
CA ASN A 28 -1.07 -9.62 -1.63
C ASN A 28 -1.18 -11.15 -1.54
N VAL A 29 -0.85 -11.72 -0.38
CA VAL A 29 -1.04 -13.16 -0.12
C VAL A 29 -2.53 -13.50 -0.11
N GLY A 30 -3.37 -12.63 0.44
CA GLY A 30 -4.82 -12.81 0.42
C GLY A 30 -5.37 -12.83 -1.00
N LEU A 31 -4.88 -11.92 -1.85
CA LEU A 31 -5.24 -11.87 -3.27
C LEU A 31 -4.77 -13.12 -4.02
N LYS A 32 -3.55 -13.59 -3.79
CA LYS A 32 -3.00 -14.82 -4.38
C LYS A 32 -3.89 -16.05 -4.16
N TYR A 33 -4.58 -16.10 -3.02
CA TYR A 33 -5.53 -17.17 -2.69
C TYR A 33 -7.00 -16.78 -2.95
N ASN A 34 -7.26 -15.73 -3.73
CA ASN A 34 -8.60 -15.24 -4.07
C ASN A 34 -9.50 -15.02 -2.84
N SER A 35 -8.93 -14.45 -1.77
CA SER A 35 -9.70 -14.17 -0.55
C SER A 35 -10.79 -13.13 -0.82
N ASP A 36 -12.05 -13.53 -0.65
CA ASP A 36 -13.20 -12.62 -0.75
C ASP A 36 -13.02 -11.37 0.11
N LYS A 37 -12.50 -11.54 1.33
CA LYS A 37 -12.25 -10.42 2.23
C LYS A 37 -11.22 -9.43 1.67
N THR A 38 -10.20 -9.93 0.97
CA THR A 38 -9.19 -9.07 0.34
C THR A 38 -9.79 -8.29 -0.81
N LEU A 39 -10.63 -8.94 -1.62
CA LEU A 39 -11.33 -8.29 -2.74
C LEU A 39 -12.34 -7.25 -2.23
N GLU A 40 -13.09 -7.54 -1.15
CA GLU A 40 -14.00 -6.60 -0.49
C GLU A 40 -13.27 -5.36 0.04
N ILE A 41 -12.09 -5.52 0.65
CA ILE A 41 -11.27 -4.41 1.14
C ILE A 41 -10.76 -3.53 -0.03
N ALA A 42 -10.39 -4.17 -1.13
CA ALA A 42 -9.86 -3.55 -2.34
C ALA A 42 -10.93 -2.90 -3.24
N ASP A 43 -12.21 -3.17 -2.97
CA ASP A 43 -13.33 -2.72 -3.78
C ASP A 43 -13.51 -1.20 -3.65
N ILE A 44 -13.58 -0.52 -4.79
CA ILE A 44 -13.59 0.94 -4.96
C ILE A 44 -14.71 1.30 -5.92
N ASP A 45 -15.66 2.11 -5.47
CA ASP A 45 -16.70 2.68 -6.33
C ASP A 45 -16.12 3.80 -7.21
N LEU A 46 -16.66 4.00 -8.42
CA LEU A 46 -16.23 5.12 -9.28
C LEU A 46 -16.44 6.50 -8.61
N GLU A 47 -17.46 6.62 -7.77
CA GLU A 47 -17.81 7.87 -7.05
C GLU A 47 -16.78 8.26 -5.99
N GLU A 48 -15.98 7.32 -5.48
CA GLU A 48 -14.91 7.63 -4.52
C GLU A 48 -13.56 7.88 -5.19
N SER A 49 -13.53 8.07 -6.51
CA SER A 49 -12.31 8.45 -7.23
C SER A 49 -11.87 9.90 -6.93
N PRO A 50 -10.55 10.21 -6.88
CA PRO A 50 -9.45 9.26 -6.88
C PRO A 50 -9.28 8.57 -5.52
N THR A 51 -9.05 7.26 -5.55
CA THR A 51 -8.66 6.43 -4.40
C THR A 51 -7.39 5.64 -4.70
N SER A 52 -6.50 5.58 -3.73
CA SER A 52 -5.31 4.72 -3.74
C SER A 52 -5.62 3.38 -3.08
N ILE A 53 -5.19 2.29 -3.69
CA ILE A 53 -5.16 0.98 -3.02
C ILE A 53 -3.81 0.78 -2.33
N GLN A 54 -3.82 0.41 -1.06
CA GLN A 54 -2.59 0.19 -0.29
C GLN A 54 -2.34 -1.31 -0.12
N ILE A 55 -1.33 -1.86 -0.80
CA ILE A 55 -0.96 -3.28 -0.75
C ILE A 55 0.13 -3.58 0.30
N PHE A 56 0.12 -4.80 0.82
CA PHE A 56 1.20 -5.33 1.66
C PHE A 56 1.45 -6.83 1.44
N GLY A 57 2.68 -7.27 1.67
CA GLY A 57 3.10 -8.66 1.52
C GLY A 57 4.53 -8.88 2.03
N GLY A 58 4.99 -10.13 1.96
CA GLY A 58 6.34 -10.53 2.36
C GLY A 58 7.28 -10.76 1.18
N GLU A 59 6.77 -11.33 0.09
CA GLU A 59 7.58 -11.73 -1.07
C GLU A 59 7.48 -10.75 -2.24
N ILE A 60 8.59 -10.57 -2.96
CA ILE A 60 8.68 -9.64 -4.09
C ILE A 60 7.69 -10.01 -5.20
N GLN A 61 7.55 -11.31 -5.48
CA GLN A 61 6.62 -11.81 -6.51
C GLN A 61 5.17 -11.48 -6.17
N ASP A 62 4.75 -11.68 -4.92
CA ASP A 62 3.39 -11.35 -4.48
C ASP A 62 3.11 -9.83 -4.61
N TYR A 63 4.12 -8.99 -4.38
CA TYR A 63 4.03 -7.54 -4.62
C TYR A 63 3.81 -7.18 -6.08
N VAL A 64 4.58 -7.78 -6.98
CA VAL A 64 4.46 -7.54 -8.43
C VAL A 64 3.11 -8.03 -8.94
N GLU A 65 2.71 -9.25 -8.58
CA GLU A 65 1.43 -9.84 -8.99
C GLU A 65 0.24 -9.02 -8.47
N GLY A 66 0.28 -8.62 -7.19
CA GLY A 66 -0.77 -7.79 -6.60
C GLY A 66 -0.88 -6.41 -7.24
N ALA A 67 0.25 -5.74 -7.48
CA ALA A 67 0.26 -4.46 -8.16
C ALA A 67 -0.31 -4.57 -9.58
N LYS A 68 0.13 -5.54 -10.38
CA LYS A 68 -0.39 -5.79 -11.74
C LYS A 68 -1.88 -6.11 -11.76
N TYR A 69 -2.35 -6.89 -10.78
CA TYR A 69 -3.76 -7.23 -10.69
C TYR A 69 -4.60 -5.97 -10.44
N PHE A 70 -4.27 -5.17 -9.43
CA PHE A 70 -5.06 -3.97 -9.10
C PHE A 70 -4.87 -2.83 -10.10
N ASP A 71 -3.74 -2.78 -10.80
CA ASP A 71 -3.54 -1.87 -11.92
C ASP A 71 -4.62 -2.09 -12.99
N LYS A 72 -4.94 -3.34 -13.32
CA LYS A 72 -5.89 -3.69 -14.39
C LYS A 72 -7.33 -3.89 -13.93
N ASN A 73 -7.53 -4.39 -12.71
CA ASN A 73 -8.82 -4.91 -12.24
C ASN A 73 -9.45 -4.10 -11.10
N SER A 74 -8.93 -2.90 -10.82
CA SER A 74 -9.54 -2.02 -9.82
C SER A 74 -9.77 -0.61 -10.35
N ASN A 75 -10.75 0.07 -9.75
CA ASN A 75 -11.01 1.48 -9.99
C ASN A 75 -10.02 2.41 -9.27
N ALA A 76 -8.94 1.89 -8.66
CA ALA A 76 -7.91 2.72 -8.03
C ALA A 76 -7.15 3.55 -9.07
N GLN A 77 -6.68 4.73 -8.67
CA GLN A 77 -5.87 5.63 -9.52
C GLN A 77 -4.39 5.58 -9.15
N ILE A 78 -4.09 5.04 -7.95
CA ILE A 78 -2.74 4.93 -7.40
C ILE A 78 -2.60 3.55 -6.77
N ILE A 79 -1.46 2.91 -6.98
CA ILE A 79 -1.03 1.75 -6.20
C ILE A 79 -0.06 2.25 -5.13
N ASP A 80 -0.29 1.89 -3.87
CA ASP A 80 0.57 2.28 -2.74
C ASP A 80 1.09 1.05 -2.00
N ILE A 81 2.33 1.09 -1.53
CA ILE A 81 2.90 0.01 -0.71
C ILE A 81 2.95 0.44 0.76
N ASN A 82 2.36 -0.39 1.63
CA ASN A 82 2.57 -0.22 3.06
C ASN A 82 3.98 -0.68 3.47
N MET A 83 4.82 0.28 3.82
CA MET A 83 6.17 0.07 4.37
C MET A 83 6.29 0.65 5.80
N GLY A 84 5.16 0.88 6.49
CA GLY A 84 5.14 1.63 7.76
C GLY A 84 4.40 0.96 8.91
N CYS A 85 3.58 -0.07 8.67
CA CYS A 85 2.78 -0.68 9.73
C CYS A 85 3.66 -1.40 10.77
N PRO A 86 3.55 -1.07 12.07
CA PRO A 86 4.35 -1.70 13.12
C PRO A 86 3.68 -2.93 13.76
N VAL A 87 2.40 -3.17 13.47
CA VAL A 87 1.60 -4.26 14.06
C VAL A 87 2.28 -5.60 13.83
N GLN A 88 2.44 -6.40 14.89
CA GLN A 88 3.21 -7.64 14.87
C GLN A 88 2.79 -8.62 13.76
N LYS A 89 1.49 -8.74 13.49
CA LYS A 89 0.96 -9.59 12.41
C LYS A 89 1.49 -9.19 11.04
N VAL A 90 1.67 -7.89 10.79
CA VAL A 90 2.17 -7.36 9.51
C VAL A 90 3.70 -7.35 9.54
N ALA A 91 4.30 -6.66 10.51
CA ALA A 91 5.73 -6.45 10.57
C ALA A 91 6.53 -7.74 10.80
N ILE A 92 6.12 -8.56 11.77
CA ILE A 92 6.92 -9.72 12.20
C ILE A 92 6.47 -10.98 11.48
N LYS A 93 5.17 -11.30 11.52
CA LYS A 93 4.67 -12.56 10.95
C LYS A 93 4.70 -12.59 9.43
N SER A 94 4.43 -11.44 8.78
CA SER A 94 4.39 -11.34 7.32
C SER A 94 5.65 -10.72 6.72
N GLN A 95 6.63 -10.33 7.55
CA GLN A 95 7.83 -9.60 7.13
C GLN A 95 7.53 -8.38 6.23
N ALA A 96 6.42 -7.70 6.51
CA ALA A 96 5.86 -6.60 5.72
C ALA A 96 5.91 -5.27 6.48
N GLY A 97 5.30 -4.21 5.94
CA GLY A 97 5.15 -2.94 6.66
C GLY A 97 6.50 -2.38 7.13
N SER A 98 6.59 -1.97 8.39
CA SER A 98 7.82 -1.42 8.98
C SER A 98 8.99 -2.39 9.11
N SER A 99 8.80 -3.69 8.84
CA SER A 99 9.92 -4.64 8.76
C SER A 99 10.69 -4.48 7.45
N LEU A 100 10.01 -4.15 6.35
CA LEU A 100 10.62 -4.05 5.03
C LEU A 100 11.74 -3.01 4.98
N VAL A 101 11.57 -1.88 5.66
CA VAL A 101 12.57 -0.79 5.67
C VAL A 101 13.90 -1.19 6.31
N ARG A 102 13.94 -2.27 7.11
CA ARG A 102 15.17 -2.82 7.68
C ARG A 102 16.06 -3.51 6.64
N THR A 103 15.51 -3.80 5.46
CA THR A 103 16.22 -4.40 4.34
C THR A 103 16.09 -3.46 3.13
N PRO A 104 16.84 -2.35 3.09
CA PRO A 104 16.68 -1.32 2.06
C PRO A 104 16.83 -1.86 0.63
N GLU A 105 17.64 -2.90 0.44
CA GLU A 105 17.82 -3.49 -0.88
C GLU A 105 16.65 -4.34 -1.34
N LYS A 106 15.93 -4.99 -0.41
CA LYS A 106 14.64 -5.60 -0.72
C LYS A 106 13.60 -4.54 -1.09
N VAL A 107 13.61 -3.37 -0.42
CA VAL A 107 12.74 -2.24 -0.80
C VAL A 107 13.04 -1.78 -2.22
N ARG A 108 14.32 -1.64 -2.58
CA ARG A 108 14.76 -1.32 -3.94
C ARG A 108 14.22 -2.32 -4.95
N GLU A 109 14.43 -3.62 -4.71
CA GLU A 109 13.98 -4.69 -5.61
C GLU A 109 12.47 -4.69 -5.79
N ILE A 110 11.69 -4.51 -4.72
CA ILE A 110 10.22 -4.45 -4.79
C ILE A 110 9.77 -3.27 -5.65
N ILE A 111 10.27 -2.06 -5.37
CA ILE A 111 9.86 -0.85 -6.10
C ILE A 111 10.24 -0.98 -7.58
N ARG A 112 11.50 -1.34 -7.85
CA ARG A 112 12.00 -1.51 -9.21
C ARG A 112 11.20 -2.53 -10.01
N ALA A 113 10.79 -3.62 -9.37
CA ALA A 113 10.01 -4.66 -10.03
C ALA A 113 8.58 -4.20 -10.34
N ILE A 114 7.94 -3.45 -9.43
CA ILE A 114 6.57 -2.97 -9.66
C ILE A 114 6.53 -1.83 -10.68
N VAL A 115 7.39 -0.82 -10.56
CA VAL A 115 7.37 0.37 -11.43
C VAL A 115 7.49 0.02 -12.93
N LYS A 116 8.12 -1.11 -13.26
CA LYS A 116 8.25 -1.61 -14.64
C LYS A 116 7.00 -2.33 -15.17
N GLU A 117 6.06 -2.68 -14.32
CA GLU A 117 4.99 -3.64 -14.61
C GLU A 117 3.58 -3.05 -14.52
N ILE A 118 3.44 -1.82 -14.03
CA ILE A 118 2.15 -1.14 -13.86
C ILE A 118 2.13 0.21 -14.59
N ASP A 119 0.95 0.62 -15.05
CA ASP A 119 0.76 1.92 -15.71
C ASP A 119 0.42 3.04 -14.68
N LYS A 120 -0.30 2.69 -13.61
CA LYS A 120 -0.66 3.64 -12.55
C LYS A 120 0.58 4.08 -11.74
N PRO A 121 0.60 5.31 -11.21
CA PRO A 121 1.67 5.76 -10.34
C PRO A 121 1.80 4.88 -9.10
N LEU A 122 3.03 4.44 -8.82
CA LEU A 122 3.38 3.76 -7.58
C LEU A 122 3.74 4.79 -6.51
N THR A 123 3.14 4.66 -5.34
CA THR A 123 3.49 5.44 -4.14
C THR A 123 3.88 4.51 -2.99
N ILE A 124 4.51 5.04 -1.96
CA ILE A 124 4.79 4.28 -0.74
C ILE A 124 4.41 5.07 0.51
N LYS A 125 3.95 4.34 1.53
CA LYS A 125 3.78 4.86 2.88
C LYS A 125 4.81 4.28 3.83
N ILE A 126 5.73 5.12 4.29
CA ILE A 126 6.82 4.75 5.19
C ILE A 126 6.64 5.32 6.60
N ARG A 127 7.53 4.89 7.49
CA ARG A 127 7.89 5.60 8.72
C ARG A 127 9.05 6.54 8.42
N ILE A 128 10.17 6.40 9.12
CA ILE A 128 11.44 7.05 8.81
C ILE A 128 12.28 6.03 8.01
N GLU A 129 13.14 6.48 7.08
CA GLU A 129 14.07 5.70 6.23
C GLU A 129 13.60 5.41 4.78
N VAL A 130 14.53 4.93 3.94
CA VAL A 130 14.38 4.49 2.53
C VAL A 130 13.82 5.49 1.50
N ALA A 131 13.46 6.72 1.88
CA ALA A 131 12.88 7.71 0.97
C ALA A 131 13.74 8.00 -0.27
N LYS A 132 15.07 8.14 -0.10
CA LYS A 132 16.00 8.36 -1.22
C LYS A 132 16.09 7.16 -2.17
N ILE A 133 15.99 5.94 -1.64
CA ILE A 133 15.98 4.73 -2.47
C ILE A 133 14.70 4.70 -3.29
N ALA A 134 13.56 4.99 -2.65
CA ALA A 134 12.28 5.01 -3.32
C ALA A 134 12.23 6.06 -4.44
N GLU A 135 12.72 7.27 -4.19
CA GLU A 135 12.86 8.33 -5.20
C GLU A 135 13.70 7.86 -6.40
N GLN A 136 14.87 7.25 -6.15
CA GLN A 136 15.76 6.73 -7.20
C GLN A 136 15.12 5.64 -8.06
N GLU A 137 14.25 4.82 -7.48
CA GLU A 137 13.58 3.73 -8.18
C GLU A 137 12.24 4.14 -8.84
N GLY A 138 11.87 5.43 -8.76
CA GLY A 138 10.79 6.01 -9.53
C GLY A 138 9.41 6.00 -8.87
N VAL A 139 9.33 5.99 -7.53
CA VAL A 139 8.04 6.23 -6.86
C VAL A 139 7.54 7.64 -7.16
N ALA A 140 6.24 7.79 -7.42
CA ALA A 140 5.63 9.07 -7.76
C ALA A 140 5.45 9.99 -6.53
N ALA A 141 5.25 9.41 -5.35
CA ALA A 141 5.13 10.13 -4.09
C ALA A 141 5.44 9.23 -2.89
N ILE A 142 5.76 9.88 -1.76
CA ILE A 142 6.11 9.22 -0.49
C ILE A 142 5.29 9.85 0.64
N ALA A 143 4.48 9.04 1.33
CA ALA A 143 3.81 9.44 2.55
C ALA A 143 4.64 9.04 3.78
N VAL A 144 5.06 10.01 4.59
CA VAL A 144 5.95 9.80 5.74
C VAL A 144 5.16 9.91 7.04
N HIS A 145 5.08 8.81 7.79
CA HIS A 145 4.76 8.90 9.21
C HIS A 145 6.06 9.23 9.95
N GLY A 146 6.21 10.46 10.42
CA GLY A 146 7.43 10.98 11.07
C GLY A 146 7.76 10.39 12.45
N ARG A 147 7.58 9.08 12.62
CA ARG A 147 7.92 8.29 13.81
C ARG A 147 8.64 7.02 13.37
N THR A 148 9.63 6.58 14.13
CA THR A 148 10.26 5.27 14.06
C THR A 148 9.25 4.16 14.39
N ARG A 149 9.60 2.90 14.09
CA ARG A 149 8.74 1.75 14.42
C ARG A 149 8.49 1.62 15.92
N SER A 150 9.52 1.81 16.74
CA SER A 150 9.46 1.66 18.21
C SER A 150 8.55 2.69 18.87
N GLU A 151 8.44 3.87 18.30
CA GLU A 151 7.56 4.93 18.80
C GLU A 151 6.08 4.63 18.61
N MET A 152 5.68 3.67 17.75
CA MET A 152 4.28 3.30 17.53
C MET A 152 3.38 4.52 17.26
N TYR A 153 2.67 5.00 18.30
CA TYR A 153 1.77 6.15 18.32
C TYR A 153 2.13 7.22 19.38
N THR A 154 3.21 7.04 20.14
CA THR A 154 3.74 8.01 21.10
C THR A 154 4.76 8.89 20.38
#